data_AF-A0A378JTD6-F1
#
_entry.id   AF-A0A378JTD6-F1
#
_cell.length_a   1.000
_cell.length_b   1.000
_cell.length_c   1.000
_cell.angle_alpha   90.00
_cell.angle_beta   90.00
_cell.angle_gamma   90.00
#
_symmetry.space_group_name_H-M   'P 1'
#
loop_
_entity.id
_entity.type
_entity.pdbx_description
1 polymer ?
#
loop_
_entity_poly.entity_id
_entity_poly.type
_entity_poly.pdbx_seq_one_letter_code
_entity_poly.pdbx_strand_id
1 'polypeptide(L)'
;MKSLLKISAGLLGVLTLCACHHKNPLTTHTRQDTLRFLLNASANAEKRLHIPIQKDSYGYAYLECMDGKNSPELSCNTLYQEMVSFAKEQRTGFEHLSVKDVSDSSVFASLAEDYAEYAATHEPHLLSENQS
;
A
#
# COMPACT_ATOMS: atom_id res chain seq x y z
N MET A 1 -57.69 39.65 -3.41
CA MET A 1 -56.35 39.42 -4.02
C MET A 1 -55.44 38.93 -2.90
N LYS A 2 -55.35 37.61 -2.67
CA LYS A 2 -54.23 36.74 -3.09
C LYS A 2 -52.85 37.41 -2.88
N SER A 3 -52.14 36.98 -1.83
CA SER A 3 -50.84 36.32 -2.00
C SER A 3 -50.32 35.76 -0.67
N LEU A 4 -50.35 34.43 -0.59
CA LEU A 4 -49.47 33.61 0.25
C LEU A 4 -48.02 33.87 -0.16
N LEU A 5 -47.08 34.01 0.79
CA LEU A 5 -45.68 33.60 0.59
C LEU A 5 -44.96 33.53 1.96
N LYS A 6 -44.91 32.35 2.57
CA LYS A 6 -43.80 31.35 2.54
C LYS A 6 -42.89 31.46 3.76
N ILE A 7 -43.27 30.65 4.76
CA ILE A 7 -42.40 30.07 5.78
C ILE A 7 -41.18 29.49 5.06
N SER A 8 -40.01 30.09 5.26
CA SER A 8 -38.74 29.53 4.82
C SER A 8 -38.04 29.00 6.07
N ALA A 9 -38.48 27.81 6.51
CA ALA A 9 -37.75 27.04 7.49
C ALA A 9 -36.36 26.75 6.90
N GLY A 10 -35.34 27.42 7.46
CA GLY A 10 -33.95 27.12 7.18
C GLY A 10 -33.65 25.72 7.68
N LEU A 11 -33.79 24.74 6.79
CA LEU A 11 -33.37 23.38 7.00
C LEU A 11 -31.83 23.43 7.05
N LEU A 12 -31.26 23.58 8.26
CA LEU A 12 -29.87 23.27 8.51
C LEU A 12 -29.71 21.76 8.27
N GLY A 13 -29.40 21.41 7.03
CA GLY A 13 -28.94 20.08 6.68
C GLY A 13 -27.65 19.82 7.43
N VAL A 14 -27.75 19.07 8.53
CA VAL A 14 -26.60 18.42 9.15
C VAL A 14 -26.13 17.40 8.12
N LEU A 15 -25.24 17.84 7.23
CA LEU A 15 -24.36 16.95 6.49
C LEU A 15 -23.46 16.30 7.54
N THR A 16 -23.96 15.24 8.17
CA THR A 16 -23.10 14.24 8.77
C THR A 16 -22.26 13.70 7.62
N LEU A 17 -21.09 14.33 7.42
CA LEU A 17 -19.98 13.71 6.73
C LEU A 17 -19.77 12.40 7.46
N CYS A 18 -20.32 11.31 6.92
CA CYS A 18 -19.82 9.99 7.21
C CYS A 18 -18.37 10.07 6.77
N ALA A 19 -17.47 10.39 7.71
CA ALA A 19 -16.06 10.11 7.56
C ALA A 19 -16.01 8.60 7.36
N CYS A 20 -16.05 8.16 6.10
CA CYS A 20 -15.76 6.79 5.75
C CYS A 20 -14.38 6.54 6.33
N HIS A 21 -14.32 5.83 7.46
CA HIS A 21 -13.06 5.44 8.06
C HIS A 21 -12.34 4.60 7.01
N HIS A 22 -11.40 5.23 6.31
CA HIS A 22 -10.52 4.54 5.38
C HIS A 22 -9.65 3.62 6.22
N LYS A 23 -9.96 2.32 6.18
CA LYS A 23 -9.18 1.31 6.85
C LYS A 23 -8.08 0.86 5.88
N ASN A 24 -6.83 0.99 6.29
CA ASN A 24 -5.69 0.57 5.48
C ASN A 24 -5.83 -0.92 5.11
N PRO A 25 -5.84 -1.30 3.81
CA PRO A 25 -6.00 -2.69 3.37
C PRO A 25 -4.97 -3.68 3.94
N LEU A 26 -3.79 -3.19 4.36
CA LEU A 26 -2.77 -4.00 5.06
C LEU A 26 -3.24 -4.46 6.46
N THR A 27 -4.33 -3.91 6.98
CA THR A 27 -4.92 -4.26 8.29
C THR A 27 -6.24 -5.03 8.17
N THR A 28 -6.70 -5.31 6.95
CA THR A 28 -7.97 -6.00 6.69
C THR A 28 -7.79 -7.49 6.44
N HIS A 29 -6.57 -7.94 6.17
CA HIS A 29 -6.21 -9.33 5.91
C HIS A 29 -5.51 -9.96 7.12
N THR A 30 -5.23 -11.27 7.05
CA THR A 30 -4.38 -11.89 8.06
C THR A 30 -2.97 -11.27 7.99
N ARG A 31 -2.28 -11.31 9.12
CA ARG A 31 -0.90 -10.84 9.18
C ARG A 31 -0.02 -11.59 8.19
N GLN A 32 -0.11 -12.91 8.13
CA GLN A 32 0.66 -13.73 7.20
C GLN A 32 0.40 -13.38 5.73
N ASP A 33 -0.88 -13.18 5.35
CA ASP A 33 -1.22 -12.77 3.97
C ASP A 33 -0.64 -11.40 3.63
N THR A 34 -0.64 -10.48 4.60
CA THR A 34 -0.09 -9.13 4.45
C THR A 34 1.43 -9.18 4.25
N LEU A 35 2.15 -9.95 5.07
CA LEU A 35 3.60 -10.10 4.95
C LEU A 35 3.99 -10.72 3.60
N ARG A 36 3.29 -11.78 3.20
CA ARG A 36 3.47 -12.43 1.90
C ARG A 36 3.23 -11.45 0.75
N PHE A 37 2.16 -10.66 0.83
CA PHE A 37 1.85 -9.64 -0.16
C PHE A 37 2.97 -8.60 -0.26
N LEU A 38 3.38 -8.02 0.88
CA LEU A 38 4.41 -6.98 0.91
C LEU A 38 5.74 -7.49 0.33
N LEU A 39 6.15 -8.71 0.69
CA LEU A 39 7.38 -9.32 0.18
C LEU A 39 7.32 -9.48 -1.35
N ASN A 40 6.24 -10.07 -1.85
CA ASN A 40 6.07 -10.28 -3.29
C ASN A 40 5.98 -8.95 -4.06
N ALA A 41 5.24 -7.98 -3.53
CA ALA A 41 5.08 -6.68 -4.14
C ALA A 41 6.41 -5.92 -4.21
N SER A 42 7.16 -5.88 -3.10
CA SER A 42 8.48 -5.23 -3.05
C SER A 42 9.47 -5.91 -3.98
N ALA A 43 9.57 -7.23 -3.95
CA ALA A 43 10.49 -7.99 -4.79
C ALA A 43 10.22 -7.80 -6.30
N ASN A 44 8.95 -7.80 -6.71
CA ASN A 44 8.58 -7.57 -8.11
C ASN A 44 8.79 -6.10 -8.52
N ALA A 45 8.55 -5.14 -7.62
CA ALA A 45 8.88 -3.74 -7.85
C ALA A 45 10.40 -3.54 -8.01
N GLU A 46 11.21 -4.13 -7.13
CA GLU A 46 12.66 -4.12 -7.21
C GLU A 46 13.17 -4.69 -8.54
N LYS A 47 12.62 -5.83 -8.96
CA LYS A 47 12.94 -6.45 -10.24
C LYS A 47 12.60 -5.53 -11.42
N ARG A 48 11.39 -4.95 -11.47
CA ARG A 48 10.97 -4.04 -12.56
C ARG A 48 11.81 -2.78 -12.63
N LEU A 49 12.14 -2.21 -11.47
CA LEU A 49 12.90 -0.98 -11.35
C LEU A 49 14.40 -1.19 -11.50
N HIS A 50 14.86 -2.43 -11.65
CA HIS A 50 16.27 -2.80 -11.73
C HIS A 50 17.07 -2.26 -10.53
N ILE A 51 16.46 -2.26 -9.35
CA ILE A 51 17.12 -1.80 -8.12
C ILE A 51 18.28 -2.76 -7.83
N PRO A 52 19.53 -2.25 -7.69
CA PRO A 52 20.70 -3.07 -7.45
C PRO A 52 20.64 -3.63 -6.02
N ILE A 53 20.04 -4.79 -5.90
CA ILE A 53 20.03 -5.57 -4.68
C ILE A 53 21.26 -6.47 -4.61
N GLN A 54 21.74 -6.73 -3.40
CA GLN A 54 22.70 -7.80 -3.20
C GLN A 54 22.08 -9.10 -3.69
N LYS A 55 22.87 -9.88 -4.45
CA LYS A 55 22.43 -11.12 -5.09
C LYS A 55 21.70 -11.99 -4.06
N ASP A 56 20.47 -12.38 -4.38
CA ASP A 56 19.58 -13.22 -3.56
C ASP A 56 18.87 -12.52 -2.38
N SER A 57 18.81 -11.19 -2.33
CA SER A 57 18.04 -10.42 -1.33
C SER A 57 17.00 -9.50 -1.99
N TYR A 58 15.83 -10.04 -2.29
CA TYR A 58 14.67 -9.28 -2.78
C TYR A 58 13.70 -8.97 -1.63
N GLY A 59 13.01 -7.83 -1.69
CA GLY A 59 11.99 -7.42 -0.70
C GLY A 59 12.51 -6.46 0.37
N TYR A 60 13.81 -6.16 0.36
CA TYR A 60 14.46 -5.27 1.32
C TYR A 60 14.27 -3.79 0.99
N ALA A 61 14.01 -3.44 -0.27
CA ALA A 61 13.84 -2.04 -0.65
C ALA A 61 12.65 -1.40 0.07
N TYR A 62 11.58 -2.18 0.33
CA TYR A 62 10.45 -1.69 1.12
C TYR A 62 10.85 -1.38 2.57
N LEU A 63 11.64 -2.26 3.22
CA LEU A 63 12.21 -2.00 4.55
C LEU A 63 13.06 -0.74 4.57
N GLU A 64 13.97 -0.60 3.61
CA GLU A 64 14.84 0.59 3.53
C GLU A 64 14.03 1.88 3.40
N CYS A 65 12.98 1.85 2.57
CA CYS A 65 12.08 2.97 2.41
C CYS A 65 11.29 3.31 3.67
N MET A 66 10.81 2.30 4.41
CA MET A 66 10.10 2.52 5.67
C MET A 66 11.02 2.95 6.82
N ASP A 67 12.29 2.55 6.80
CA ASP A 67 13.34 3.01 7.71
C ASP A 67 13.79 4.46 7.41
N GLY A 68 13.27 5.08 6.34
CA GLY A 68 13.64 6.42 5.92
C GLY A 68 15.04 6.50 5.30
N LYS A 69 15.61 5.37 4.88
CA LYS A 69 16.88 5.34 4.16
C LYS A 69 16.64 5.84 2.73
N ASN A 70 17.43 6.83 2.34
CA ASN A 70 17.41 7.38 0.99
C ASN A 70 18.71 7.01 0.29
N SER A 71 18.72 5.87 -0.39
CA SER A 71 19.80 5.52 -1.32
C SER A 71 19.55 6.26 -2.64
N PRO A 72 20.58 6.83 -3.31
CA PRO A 72 20.41 7.51 -4.60
C PRO A 72 19.77 6.63 -5.68
N GLU A 73 19.94 5.32 -5.55
CA GLU A 73 19.47 4.28 -6.46
C GLU A 73 18.05 3.79 -6.12
N LEU A 74 17.46 4.26 -5.01
CA LEU A 74 16.15 3.85 -4.50
C LEU A 74 15.19 5.05 -4.42
N SER A 75 14.31 5.18 -5.40
CA SER A 75 13.16 6.08 -5.32
C SER A 75 11.99 5.40 -4.60
N CYS A 76 11.85 5.66 -3.30
CA CYS A 76 10.80 5.03 -2.49
C CYS A 76 9.39 5.27 -3.00
N ASN A 77 9.10 6.48 -3.49
CA ASN A 77 7.79 6.75 -4.08
C ASN A 77 7.54 5.91 -5.34
N THR A 78 8.57 5.69 -6.17
CA THR A 78 8.47 4.82 -7.35
C THR A 78 8.30 3.35 -6.96
N LEU A 79 9.03 2.89 -5.93
CA LEU A 79 8.85 1.55 -5.36
C LEU A 79 7.40 1.33 -4.90
N TYR A 80 6.85 2.24 -4.09
CA TYR A 80 5.47 2.15 -3.61
C TYR A 80 4.44 2.16 -4.75
N GLN A 81 4.68 2.93 -5.81
CA GLN A 81 3.83 2.93 -7.00
C GLN A 81 3.82 1.57 -7.68
N GLU A 82 4.99 0.95 -7.87
CA GLU A 82 5.08 -0.39 -8.46
C GLU A 82 4.46 -1.48 -7.58
N MET A 83 4.58 -1.38 -6.24
CA MET A 83 3.90 -2.29 -5.31
C MET A 83 2.37 -2.20 -5.44
N VAL A 84 1.83 -0.99 -5.62
CA VAL A 84 0.40 -0.77 -5.86
C VAL A 84 -0.01 -1.29 -7.24
N SER A 85 0.82 -1.11 -8.27
CA SER A 85 0.59 -1.69 -9.60
C SER A 85 0.52 -3.21 -9.54
N PHE A 86 1.48 -3.85 -8.86
CA PHE A 86 1.49 -5.29 -8.60
C PHE A 86 0.18 -5.76 -7.94
N ALA A 87 -0.29 -5.05 -6.91
CA ALA A 87 -1.52 -5.39 -6.20
C ALA A 87 -2.74 -5.44 -7.14
N LYS A 88 -2.83 -4.49 -8.08
CA LYS A 88 -3.91 -4.36 -9.06
C LYS A 88 -3.83 -5.39 -10.17
N GLU A 89 -2.63 -5.65 -10.68
CA GLU A 89 -2.41 -6.59 -11.79
C GLU A 89 -2.67 -8.04 -11.37
N GLN A 90 -2.23 -8.41 -10.15
CA GLN A 90 -2.20 -9.80 -9.72
C GLN A 90 -3.45 -10.26 -8.95
N ARG A 91 -4.44 -9.37 -8.75
CA ARG A 91 -5.67 -9.66 -7.99
C ARG A 91 -5.40 -10.31 -6.63
N THR A 92 -4.52 -9.67 -5.87
CA THR A 92 -3.96 -10.20 -4.61
C THR A 92 -4.90 -10.11 -3.41
N GLY A 93 -6.10 -9.55 -3.58
CA GLY A 93 -6.95 -9.09 -2.47
C GLY A 93 -6.60 -7.68 -1.95
N PHE A 94 -5.52 -7.08 -2.48
CA PHE A 94 -5.07 -5.71 -2.14
C PHE A 94 -5.28 -4.72 -3.31
N GLU A 95 -6.23 -4.97 -4.21
CA GLU A 95 -6.42 -4.18 -5.45
C GLU A 95 -6.74 -2.70 -5.19
N HIS A 96 -7.30 -2.40 -4.01
CA HIS A 96 -7.64 -1.05 -3.58
C HIS A 96 -6.54 -0.36 -2.76
N LEU A 97 -5.39 -1.02 -2.58
CA LEU A 97 -4.24 -0.44 -1.90
C LEU A 97 -3.78 0.83 -2.64
N SER A 98 -3.63 1.92 -1.90
CA SER A 98 -3.06 3.16 -2.41
C SER A 98 -1.60 3.32 -2.00
N VAL A 99 -0.89 4.26 -2.65
CA VAL A 99 0.48 4.60 -2.23
C VAL A 99 0.51 5.07 -0.78
N LYS A 100 -0.51 5.82 -0.34
CA LYS A 100 -0.65 6.26 1.06
C LYS A 100 -0.78 5.09 2.03
N ASP A 101 -1.42 3.99 1.61
CA ASP A 101 -1.61 2.81 2.45
C ASP A 101 -0.31 2.03 2.62
N VAL A 102 0.42 1.81 1.53
CA VAL A 102 1.68 1.06 1.55
C VAL A 102 2.81 1.88 2.16
N SER A 103 2.74 3.22 2.17
CA SER A 103 3.72 4.08 2.83
C SER A 103 3.32 4.55 4.24
N ASP A 104 2.25 3.99 4.81
CA ASP A 104 1.79 4.35 6.15
C ASP A 104 2.75 3.79 7.21
N SER A 105 3.59 4.66 7.75
CA SER A 105 4.58 4.30 8.77
C SER A 105 3.96 3.78 10.07
N SER A 106 2.74 4.22 10.42
CA SER A 106 2.07 3.75 11.63
C SER A 106 1.60 2.30 11.48
N VAL A 107 1.10 1.94 10.30
CA VAL A 107 0.71 0.57 9.98
C VAL A 107 1.95 -0.31 9.88
N PHE A 108 2.99 0.15 9.19
CA PHE A 108 4.22 -0.63 9.05
C PHE A 108 4.95 -0.85 10.37
N ALA A 109 4.95 0.12 11.31
CA ALA A 109 5.53 -0.06 12.62
C ALA A 109 4.95 -1.30 13.36
N SER A 110 3.68 -1.64 13.12
CA SER A 110 3.04 -2.84 13.68
C SER A 110 3.38 -4.16 12.96
N LEU A 111 4.10 -4.08 11.85
CA LEU A 111 4.50 -5.18 10.97
C LEU A 111 6.02 -5.31 10.83
N ALA A 112 6.81 -4.33 11.27
CA ALA A 112 8.21 -4.18 10.89
C ALA A 112 9.09 -5.38 11.29
N GLU A 113 8.98 -5.83 12.55
CA GLU A 113 9.72 -7.00 13.04
C GLU A 113 9.32 -8.27 12.27
N ASP A 114 8.02 -8.52 12.17
CA ASP A 114 7.48 -9.68 11.46
C ASP A 114 7.87 -9.65 9.97
N TYR A 115 7.90 -8.48 9.34
CA TYR A 115 8.28 -8.32 7.94
C TYR A 115 9.77 -8.55 7.72
N ALA A 116 10.63 -8.04 8.59
CA ALA A 116 12.06 -8.29 8.52
C ALA A 116 12.39 -9.79 8.67
N GLU A 117 11.75 -10.47 9.64
CA GLU A 117 11.90 -11.92 9.79
C GLU A 117 11.34 -12.68 8.58
N TYR A 118 10.16 -12.29 8.09
CA TYR A 118 9.51 -12.93 6.95
C TYR A 118 10.37 -12.80 5.68
N ALA A 119 10.88 -11.60 5.37
CA ALA A 119 11.75 -11.34 4.24
C ALA A 119 13.11 -12.07 4.34
N ALA A 120 13.59 -12.33 5.54
CA ALA A 120 14.83 -13.08 5.76
C ALA A 120 14.65 -14.61 5.60
N THR A 121 13.43 -15.12 5.71
CA THR A 121 13.14 -16.56 5.79
C THR A 121 12.30 -17.11 4.64
N HIS A 122 11.74 -16.24 3.79
CA HIS A 122 10.87 -16.62 2.68
C HIS A 122 11.39 -16.07 1.36
N GLU A 123 11.24 -16.87 0.30
CA GLU A 123 11.54 -16.43 -1.06
C GLU A 123 10.31 -15.75 -1.70
N PRO A 124 10.49 -14.58 -2.34
CA PRO A 124 9.39 -13.93 -3.04
C PRO A 124 9.00 -14.69 -4.31
N HIS A 125 7.71 -14.67 -4.62
CA HIS A 125 7.20 -15.14 -5.90
C HIS A 125 7.38 -14.06 -6.98
N LEU A 126 8.48 -14.16 -7.74
CA LEU A 126 8.78 -13.27 -8.86
C LEU A 126 8.00 -13.65 -10.11
N LEU A 127 7.35 -12.67 -10.74
CA LEU A 127 6.68 -12.85 -12.02
C LEU A 127 7.71 -12.99 -13.15
N SER A 128 7.43 -13.90 -14.08
CA SER A 128 8.17 -14.04 -15.33
C SER A 128 7.98 -12.80 -16.20
N GLU A 129 9.01 -12.39 -16.96
CA GLU A 129 9.02 -11.13 -17.72
C GLU A 129 7.98 -11.02 -18.86
N ASN A 130 7.23 -12.10 -19.14
CA ASN A 130 6.33 -12.22 -20.31
C ASN A 130 4.83 -12.13 -19.99
N GLN A 131 4.42 -11.50 -18.89
CA GLN A 131 3.01 -11.23 -18.63
C GLN A 131 2.75 -9.72 -18.59
N SER A 132 2.78 -9.11 -19.78
CA SER A 132 2.25 -7.77 -20.05
C SER A 132 1.13 -7.86 -21.08
#